data_AF-A0A6G6WPZ6-F1
#
_entry.id   AF-A0A6G6WPZ6-F1
#
_cell.length_a   1.000
_cell.length_b   1.000
_cell.length_c   1.000
_cell.angle_alpha   90.00
_cell.angle_beta   90.00
_cell.angle_gamma   90.00
#
_symmetry.space_group_name_H-M   'P 1'
#
loop_
_entity.id
_entity.type
_entity.pdbx_description
1 polymer ?
#
loop_
_entity_poly.entity_id
_entity_poly.type
_entity_poly.pdbx_seq_one_letter_code
_entity_poly.pdbx_strand_id
1 'polypeptide(L)'
;MPTNGQKYTIGKSTVTLRIGDIIDSEADVLVSSDDDHFSMRSGVSKAIRQAAGDGISTELAGKVGKHKLGSVVVTSAGELKKQAHIFHGVTRLREFDSLAGQDGTQFDCLPRAGHGLRKI
;
A
#
# COMPACT_ATOMS: atom_id res chain seq x y z
N MET A 1 16.76 -15.14 12.55
CA MET A 1 17.25 -14.09 13.48
C MET A 1 16.18 -13.02 13.56
N PRO A 2 15.58 -12.71 14.72
CA PRO A 2 14.62 -11.62 14.80
C PRO A 2 15.39 -10.30 14.76
N THR A 3 15.41 -9.62 13.63
CA THR A 3 15.98 -8.27 13.55
C THR A 3 14.98 -7.30 14.18
N ASN A 4 15.25 -6.90 15.42
CA ASN A 4 14.50 -5.84 16.08
C ASN A 4 14.58 -4.59 15.18
N GLY A 5 13.45 -4.18 14.61
CA GLY A 5 13.43 -3.08 13.63
C GLY A 5 13.89 -1.77 14.23
N GLN A 6 14.53 -0.92 13.41
CA GLN A 6 14.98 0.40 13.84
C GLN A 6 13.77 1.33 13.99
N LYS A 7 13.65 1.99 15.14
CA LYS A 7 12.51 2.83 15.48
C LYS A 7 12.93 4.30 15.53
N TYR A 8 12.16 5.16 14.88
CA TYR A 8 12.36 6.60 14.82
C TYR A 8 11.07 7.30 15.24
N THR A 9 11.18 8.38 16.00
CA THR A 9 10.02 9.21 16.38
C THR A 9 10.04 10.49 15.56
N ILE A 10 8.93 10.77 14.87
CA ILE A 10 8.74 11.99 14.08
C ILE A 10 7.45 12.64 14.56
N GLY A 11 7.56 13.76 15.28
CA GLY A 11 6.42 14.39 15.93
C GLY A 11 5.74 13.44 16.93
N LYS A 12 4.44 13.19 16.73
CA LYS A 12 3.64 12.24 17.53
C LYS A 12 3.63 10.82 16.96
N SER A 13 4.32 10.60 15.84
CA SER A 13 4.31 9.34 15.11
C SER A 13 5.60 8.57 15.34
N THR A 14 5.49 7.24 15.25
CA THR A 14 6.62 6.33 15.26
C THR A 14 6.76 5.72 13.87
N VAL A 15 7.97 5.74 13.30
CA VAL A 15 8.35 5.01 12.10
C VAL A 15 9.24 3.84 12.50
N THR A 16 8.88 2.63 12.09
CA THR A 16 9.69 1.42 12.38
C THR A 16 10.14 0.78 11.08
N LEU A 17 11.46 0.73 10.85
CA LEU A 17 12.06 0.05 9.72
C LEU A 17 12.32 -1.41 10.08
N ARG A 18 11.75 -2.33 9.29
CA ARG A 18 11.89 -3.78 9.48
C ARG A 18 12.21 -4.45 8.16
N ILE A 19 13.03 -5.49 8.22
CA ILE A 19 13.23 -6.42 7.11
C ILE A 19 12.30 -7.60 7.35
N GLY A 20 11.48 -7.95 6.36
CA GLY A 20 10.55 -9.06 6.44
C GLY A 20 9.58 -9.07 5.27
N ASP A 21 8.66 -10.02 5.31
CA ASP A 21 7.51 -10.06 4.41
C ASP A 21 6.42 -9.10 4.93
N ILE A 22 5.86 -8.30 4.03
CA ILE A 22 4.78 -7.36 4.37
C ILE A 22 3.50 -8.09 4.79
N ILE A 23 3.28 -9.32 4.32
CA ILE A 23 2.11 -10.14 4.68
C ILE A 23 2.13 -10.50 6.17
N ASP A 24 3.32 -10.68 6.74
CA ASP A 24 3.49 -11.01 8.16
C ASP A 24 3.35 -9.80 9.09
N SER A 25 3.20 -8.58 8.54
CA SER A 25 3.12 -7.35 9.31
C SER A 25 1.92 -7.33 10.27
N GLU A 26 2.17 -6.99 11.53
CA GLU A 26 1.13 -6.66 12.53
C GLU A 26 0.60 -5.23 12.35
N ALA A 27 0.53 -4.71 11.12
CA ALA A 27 -0.11 -3.42 10.82
C ALA A 27 -1.60 -3.65 10.57
N ASP A 28 -2.42 -2.62 10.76
CA ASP A 28 -3.86 -2.69 10.47
C ASP A 28 -4.12 -2.54 8.97
N VAL A 29 -3.18 -1.95 8.23
CA VAL A 29 -3.26 -1.67 6.80
C VAL A 29 -1.97 -2.15 6.12
N LEU A 30 -2.09 -2.76 4.95
CA LEU A 30 -0.95 -2.92 4.04
C LEU A 30 -1.01 -1.86 2.94
N VAL A 31 0.15 -1.34 2.54
CA VAL A 31 0.26 -0.41 1.40
C VAL A 31 1.01 -1.09 0.26
N SER A 32 0.40 -1.10 -0.92
CA SER A 32 1.02 -1.52 -2.17
C SER A 32 1.14 -0.32 -3.11
N SER A 33 2.28 -0.20 -3.80
CA SER A 33 2.38 0.65 -4.97
C SER A 33 1.97 -0.15 -6.18
N ASP A 34 0.93 0.29 -6.87
CA ASP A 34 0.31 -0.42 -7.99
C ASP A 34 0.30 0.42 -9.25
N ASP A 35 0.18 -0.26 -10.39
CA ASP A 35 -0.12 0.38 -11.67
C ASP A 35 -1.59 0.85 -11.71
N ASP A 36 -1.92 1.71 -12.68
CA ASP A 36 -3.30 2.20 -12.90
C ASP A 36 -4.26 1.15 -13.45
N HIS A 37 -3.78 -0.06 -13.73
CA HIS A 37 -4.55 -1.22 -14.15
C HIS A 37 -4.82 -2.20 -13.00
N PHE A 38 -4.24 -1.95 -11.81
CA PHE A 38 -4.29 -2.81 -10.63
C PHE A 38 -4.04 -4.29 -10.96
N SER A 39 -3.04 -4.55 -11.80
CA SER A 39 -2.85 -5.90 -12.35
C SER A 39 -2.49 -6.95 -11.29
N MET A 40 -1.83 -6.53 -10.19
CA MET A 40 -1.36 -7.38 -9.08
C MET A 40 -0.59 -8.63 -9.57
N ARG A 41 0.15 -8.50 -10.67
CA ARG A 41 0.75 -9.65 -11.37
C ARG A 41 2.14 -10.04 -10.87
N SER A 42 2.83 -9.16 -10.13
CA SER A 42 4.20 -9.41 -9.68
C SER A 42 4.52 -8.68 -8.36
N GLY A 43 5.70 -8.96 -7.80
CA GLY A 43 6.22 -8.26 -6.62
C GLY A 43 5.31 -8.32 -5.40
N VAL A 44 5.30 -7.24 -4.62
CA VAL A 44 4.52 -7.09 -3.38
C VAL A 44 3.03 -7.19 -3.64
N SER A 45 2.51 -6.58 -4.71
CA SER A 45 1.08 -6.62 -5.01
C SER A 45 0.57 -8.02 -5.32
N LYS A 46 1.38 -8.86 -5.99
CA LYS A 46 1.07 -10.29 -6.17
C LYS A 46 1.05 -11.04 -4.84
N ALA A 47 2.03 -10.81 -3.97
CA ALA A 47 2.08 -11.47 -2.67
C ALA A 47 0.85 -11.12 -1.83
N ILE A 48 0.44 -9.84 -1.84
CA ILE A 48 -0.79 -9.37 -1.19
C ILE A 48 -2.01 -10.08 -1.78
N ARG A 49 -2.17 -10.14 -3.11
CA ARG A 49 -3.30 -10.86 -3.73
C ARG A 49 -3.34 -12.33 -3.33
N GLN A 50 -2.20 -13.00 -3.33
CA GLN A 50 -2.14 -14.43 -2.99
C GLN A 50 -2.55 -14.69 -1.53
N ALA A 51 -2.24 -13.78 -0.61
CA ALA A 51 -2.59 -13.91 0.79
C ALA A 51 -4.01 -13.41 1.12
N ALA A 52 -4.49 -12.39 0.42
CA ALA A 52 -5.82 -11.79 0.61
C ALA A 52 -6.93 -12.47 -0.22
N GLY A 53 -6.58 -13.37 -1.13
CA GLY A 53 -7.52 -14.00 -2.06
C GLY A 53 -7.92 -13.10 -3.23
N ASP A 54 -8.47 -13.71 -4.28
CA ASP A 54 -8.76 -13.01 -5.55
C ASP A 54 -9.96 -12.02 -5.47
N GLY A 55 -10.71 -12.02 -4.36
CA GLY A 55 -11.78 -11.06 -4.09
C GLY A 55 -11.33 -9.61 -4.21
N ILE A 56 -10.11 -9.29 -3.76
CA ILE A 56 -9.57 -7.93 -3.84
C ILE A 56 -9.34 -7.47 -5.29
N SER A 57 -8.99 -8.39 -6.21
CA SER A 57 -8.83 -8.07 -7.63
C SER A 57 -10.17 -7.70 -8.26
N THR A 58 -11.25 -8.31 -7.78
CA THR A 58 -12.61 -7.98 -8.23
C THR A 58 -13.03 -6.58 -7.76
N GLU A 59 -12.70 -6.21 -6.52
CA GLU A 59 -12.92 -4.85 -6.00
C GLU A 59 -12.15 -3.78 -6.82
N LEU A 60 -10.95 -4.12 -7.29
CA LEU A 60 -10.10 -3.22 -8.08
C LEU A 60 -10.51 -3.12 -9.55
N ALA A 61 -11.03 -4.21 -10.14
CA ALA A 61 -11.49 -4.22 -11.53
C ALA A 61 -12.55 -3.13 -11.79
N GLY A 62 -13.44 -2.89 -10.83
CA GLY A 62 -14.43 -1.81 -10.89
C GLY A 62 -13.87 -0.38 -10.82
N LYS A 63 -12.57 -0.24 -10.54
CA LYS A 63 -11.87 1.03 -10.26
C LYS A 63 -10.82 1.39 -11.32
N VAL A 64 -10.49 0.47 -12.24
CA VAL A 64 -9.54 0.69 -13.34
C VAL A 64 -9.92 1.93 -14.16
N GLY A 65 -8.94 2.78 -14.46
CA GLY A 65 -9.13 4.00 -15.27
C GLY A 65 -9.92 5.13 -14.58
N LYS A 66 -10.37 4.95 -13.34
CA LYS A 66 -11.16 5.95 -12.58
C LYS A 66 -10.34 6.78 -11.60
N HIS A 67 -9.05 6.48 -11.46
CA HIS A 67 -8.18 7.07 -10.46
C HIS A 67 -6.96 7.75 -11.11
N LYS A 68 -6.57 8.90 -10.56
CA LYS A 68 -5.42 9.68 -11.04
C LYS A 68 -4.12 9.11 -10.47
N LEU A 69 -3.01 9.33 -11.17
CA LEU A 69 -1.67 9.09 -10.61
C LEU A 69 -1.51 9.86 -9.30
N GLY A 70 -0.86 9.24 -8.30
CA GLY A 70 -0.69 9.79 -6.96
C GLY A 70 -1.90 9.64 -6.04
N SER A 71 -3.03 9.10 -6.53
CA SER A 71 -4.16 8.80 -5.65
C SER A 71 -4.02 7.44 -4.96
N VAL A 72 -4.78 7.26 -3.87
CA VAL A 72 -4.87 6.00 -3.13
C VAL A 72 -6.24 5.38 -3.32
N VAL A 73 -6.26 4.11 -3.70
CA VAL A 73 -7.46 3.28 -3.77
C VAL A 73 -7.47 2.33 -2.57
N VAL A 74 -8.63 2.14 -1.95
CA VAL A 74 -8.78 1.26 -0.77
C VAL A 74 -9.66 0.07 -1.13
N THR A 75 -9.28 -1.12 -0.68
CA THR A 75 -10.09 -2.35 -0.71
C THR A 75 -10.29 -2.91 0.69
N SER A 76 -11.13 -3.95 0.81
CA SER A 76 -11.05 -4.85 1.97
C SER A 76 -9.67 -5.52 2.06
N ALA A 77 -9.36 -6.11 3.21
CA ALA A 77 -8.18 -6.98 3.37
C ALA A 77 -8.38 -8.39 2.81
N GLY A 78 -9.56 -8.71 2.25
CA GLY A 78 -9.89 -10.04 1.77
C GLY A 78 -9.81 -11.08 2.88
N GLU A 79 -9.03 -12.14 2.64
CA GLU A 79 -8.82 -13.27 3.55
C GLU A 79 -7.76 -13.03 4.64
N LEU A 80 -7.08 -11.87 4.62
CA LEU A 80 -6.12 -11.51 5.64
C LEU A 80 -6.82 -11.33 7.00
N LYS A 81 -6.25 -11.94 8.04
CA LYS A 81 -6.84 -11.94 9.39
C LYS A 81 -6.37 -10.78 10.26
N LYS A 82 -5.22 -10.19 9.95
CA LYS A 82 -4.57 -9.15 10.77
C LYS A 82 -4.93 -7.75 10.31
N GLN A 83 -5.13 -7.56 9.01
CA GLN A 83 -5.39 -6.26 8.41
C GLN A 83 -6.88 -6.01 8.21
N ALA A 84 -7.27 -4.75 8.33
CA ALA A 84 -8.61 -4.29 8.00
C ALA A 84 -8.73 -3.90 6.52
N HIS A 85 -7.67 -3.29 5.95
CA HIS A 85 -7.68 -2.75 4.60
C HIS A 85 -6.34 -2.92 3.87
N ILE A 86 -6.40 -2.82 2.54
CA ILE A 86 -5.23 -2.67 1.67
C ILE A 86 -5.36 -1.33 0.94
N PHE A 87 -4.28 -0.56 0.95
CA PHE A 87 -4.18 0.75 0.30
C PHE A 87 -3.28 0.61 -0.94
N HIS A 88 -3.81 0.98 -2.09
CA HIS A 88 -3.15 0.89 -3.39
C HIS A 88 -2.79 2.29 -3.86
N GLY A 89 -1.51 2.64 -3.75
CA GLY A 89 -0.97 3.88 -4.30
C GLY A 89 -0.83 3.75 -5.81
N VAL A 90 -1.59 4.56 -6.56
CA VAL A 90 -1.61 4.52 -8.02
C VAL A 90 -0.37 5.23 -8.57
N THR A 91 0.55 4.44 -9.12
CA THR A 91 1.80 4.87 -9.74
C THR A 91 1.81 4.57 -11.23
N ARG A 92 2.65 5.29 -11.98
CA ARG A 92 3.13 4.82 -13.28
C ARG A 92 4.65 4.91 -13.27
N LEU A 93 5.30 3.79 -13.58
CA LEU A 93 6.69 3.81 -14.03
C LEU A 93 6.68 4.49 -15.40
N ARG A 94 6.97 5.78 -15.45
CA ARG A 94 7.51 6.36 -16.68
C ARG A 94 9.02 6.19 -16.60
N GLU A 95 9.63 5.80 -17.72
CA GLU A 95 11.06 6.00 -17.92
C GLU A 95 11.42 7.43 -17.50
N PHE A 96 12.63 7.61 -16.98
CA PHE A 96 13.20 8.86 -16.48
C PHE A 96 13.31 9.95 -17.57
N ASP A 97 12.24 10.27 -18.29
CA ASP A 97 12.21 11.36 -19.25
C ASP A 97 11.76 12.63 -18.54
N SER A 98 12.78 13.33 -18.06
CA SER A 98 12.92 14.79 -18.14
C SER A 98 11.63 15.60 -18.11
N LEU A 99 11.01 15.73 -16.93
CA LEU A 99 10.27 16.93 -16.57
C LEU A 99 10.68 17.32 -15.15
N ALA A 100 11.51 18.36 -15.07
CA ALA A 100 11.72 19.10 -13.84
C ALA A 100 10.35 19.51 -13.28
N GLY A 101 10.00 19.02 -12.08
CA GLY A 101 8.82 19.52 -11.35
C GLY A 101 7.83 18.51 -10.79
N GLN A 102 8.14 17.22 -10.69
CA GLN A 102 7.35 16.32 -9.83
C GLN A 102 8.09 16.11 -8.51
N ASP A 103 7.69 16.88 -7.50
CA ASP A 103 7.88 16.50 -6.10
C ASP A 103 7.45 15.03 -5.97
N GLY A 104 8.33 14.21 -5.37
CA GLY A 104 8.11 12.78 -5.23
C GLY A 104 6.68 12.49 -4.77
N THR A 105 6.00 11.57 -5.45
CA THR A 105 4.60 11.24 -5.17
C THR A 105 4.47 10.67 -3.76
N GLN A 106 4.32 11.54 -2.76
CA GLN A 106 4.01 11.16 -1.40
C GLN A 106 2.53 10.82 -1.36
N PHE A 107 2.22 9.51 -1.32
CA PHE A 107 0.87 9.05 -1.09
C PHE A 107 0.49 9.40 0.35
N ASP A 108 -0.41 10.37 0.51
CA ASP A 108 -0.94 10.68 1.83
C ASP A 108 -2.02 9.66 2.23
N CYS A 109 -1.54 8.52 2.74
CA CYS A 109 -2.37 7.44 3.25
C CYS A 109 -2.97 7.77 4.63
N LEU A 110 -2.41 8.74 5.36
CA LEU A 110 -2.74 9.00 6.76
C LEU A 110 -4.16 9.58 6.96
N PRO A 111 -4.67 10.53 6.15
CA PRO A 111 -6.03 11.05 6.30
C PRO A 111 -7.12 10.01 6.05
N ARG A 112 -6.79 8.92 5.32
CA ARG A 112 -7.73 7.84 4.99
C ARG A 112 -7.72 6.72 6.03
N ALA A 113 -6.72 6.71 6.90
CA ALA A 113 -6.77 5.90 8.10
C ALA A 113 -7.75 6.57 9.09
N GLY A 114 -9.01 6.13 9.09
CA GLY A 114 -10.03 6.66 10.01
C GLY A 114 -9.64 6.51 11.50
N HIS A 115 -10.44 7.09 12.39
CA HIS A 115 -10.21 7.20 13.86
C HIS A 115 -9.88 5.90 14.64
N GLY A 116 -9.90 4.72 14.01
CA GLY A 116 -9.61 3.42 14.63
C GLY A 116 -8.29 2.76 14.20
N LEU A 117 -7.64 3.21 13.13
CA LEU A 117 -6.42 2.59 12.60
C LEU A 117 -5.20 3.17 13.32
N ARG A 118 -4.36 2.30 13.89
CA ARG A 118 -3.24 2.70 14.75
C ARG A 118 -1.90 2.50 14.07
N LYS A 119 -1.84 1.66 13.03
CA LYS A 119 -0.62 1.30 12.34
C LYS A 119 -0.86 1.00 10.86
N ILE A 120 -0.10 1.67 10.01
CA ILE A 120 -0.02 1.50 8.55
C ILE A 120 1.37 0.94 8.23
#